data_AF-A0A5D8YSD2-F1
#
_entry.id   AF-A0A5D8YSD2-F1
#
_cell.length_a   1.000
_cell.length_b   1.000
_cell.length_c   1.000
_cell.angle_alpha   90.00
_cell.angle_beta   90.00
_cell.angle_gamma   90.00
#
_symmetry.space_group_name_H-M   'P 1'
#
loop_
_entity.id
_entity.type
_entity.pdbx_description
1 polymer ?
#
loop_
_entity_poly.entity_id
_entity_poly.type
_entity_poly.pdbx_seq_one_letter_code
_entity_poly.pdbx_strand_id
1 'polypeptide(L)'
;RSLEPAWGAISQLAQRTESMGVCAFARADSGTGYDLVVRAFVGAPAQFEDAASGAANATLAAWLSQNDRLPGRDGRYVVSQGREVGYDASLQLRVDDAGDVWSGGHVRTVVTGAIDW
;
A
#
# COMPACT_ATOMS: atom_id res chain seq x y z
N ARG A 1 -7.83 -4.84 -14.16
CA ARG A 1 -6.41 -5.18 -13.88
C ARG A 1 -5.45 -4.86 -15.04
N SER A 2 -5.84 -4.01 -16.00
CA SER A 2 -5.09 -3.72 -17.23
C SER A 2 -4.31 -2.40 -17.20
N LEU A 3 -4.26 -1.72 -16.05
CA LEU A 3 -3.56 -0.45 -15.95
C LEU A 3 -2.05 -0.70 -16.01
N GLU A 4 -1.45 -0.31 -17.13
CA GLU A 4 0.00 -0.19 -17.28
C GLU A 4 0.46 1.17 -16.75
N PRO A 5 1.35 1.22 -15.74
CA PRO A 5 1.82 2.48 -15.21
C PRO A 5 2.68 3.22 -16.25
N ALA A 6 2.44 4.53 -16.40
CA ALA A 6 3.28 5.39 -17.23
C ALA A 6 4.63 5.66 -16.53
N TRP A 7 5.51 4.67 -16.51
CA TRP A 7 6.74 4.66 -15.68
C TRP A 7 7.64 5.89 -15.87
N GLY A 8 7.78 6.37 -17.09
CA GLY A 8 8.52 7.60 -17.38
C GLY A 8 7.94 8.82 -16.67
N ALA A 9 6.62 8.99 -16.71
CA ALA A 9 5.93 10.09 -16.03
C ALA A 9 5.97 9.95 -14.50
N ILE A 10 5.79 8.73 -13.99
CA ILE A 10 5.88 8.45 -12.54
C ILE A 10 7.28 8.76 -12.01
N SER A 11 8.33 8.38 -12.75
CA SER A 11 9.72 8.66 -12.33
C SER A 11 10.04 10.15 -12.37
N GLN A 12 9.60 10.85 -13.42
CA GLN A 12 9.76 12.31 -13.50
C GLN A 12 9.04 13.02 -12.35
N LEU A 13 7.83 12.58 -12.00
CA LEU A 13 7.08 13.12 -10.88
C LEU A 13 7.82 12.86 -9.55
N ALA A 14 8.22 11.62 -9.31
CA ALA A 14 8.95 11.21 -8.10
C ALA A 14 10.19 12.07 -7.86
N GLN A 15 11.02 12.25 -8.90
CA GLN A 15 12.22 13.09 -8.83
C GLN A 15 11.89 14.56 -8.55
N ARG A 16 10.89 15.12 -9.24
CA ARG A 16 10.52 16.53 -9.10
C ARG A 16 9.91 16.88 -7.74
N THR A 17 9.25 15.92 -7.09
CA THR A 17 8.62 16.11 -5.78
C THR A 17 9.44 15.52 -4.64
N GLU A 18 10.62 14.99 -4.92
CA GLU A 18 11.46 14.26 -3.95
C GLU A 18 10.69 13.16 -3.21
N SER A 19 9.80 12.46 -3.95
CA SER A 19 8.98 11.37 -3.43
C SER A 19 9.43 10.03 -4.00
N MET A 20 8.96 8.92 -3.42
CA MET A 20 9.27 7.59 -3.93
C MET A 20 8.51 7.24 -5.22
N GLY A 21 7.31 7.80 -5.42
CA GLY A 21 6.44 7.41 -6.52
C GLY A 21 4.96 7.71 -6.26
N VAL A 22 4.07 6.87 -6.81
CA VAL A 22 2.62 7.09 -6.80
C VAL A 22 1.92 5.94 -6.08
N CYS A 23 1.09 6.28 -5.10
CA CYS A 23 0.15 5.36 -4.47
C CYS A 23 -1.23 5.55 -5.11
N ALA A 24 -1.67 4.56 -5.90
CA ALA A 24 -2.99 4.55 -6.53
C ALA A 24 -3.92 3.64 -5.73
N PHE A 25 -5.15 4.09 -5.47
CA PHE A 25 -6.10 3.33 -4.66
C PHE A 25 -7.54 3.48 -5.15
N ALA A 26 -8.38 2.51 -4.81
CA ALA A 26 -9.82 2.53 -5.04
C ALA A 26 -10.55 1.83 -3.90
N ARG A 27 -11.84 2.12 -3.73
CA ARG A 27 -12.72 1.30 -2.87
C ARG A 27 -12.84 -0.09 -3.47
N ALA A 28 -12.76 -1.11 -2.62
CA ALA A 28 -12.99 -2.48 -3.05
C ALA A 28 -14.49 -2.73 -3.28
N ASP A 29 -14.80 -3.70 -4.15
CA ASP A 29 -16.17 -4.17 -4.35
C ASP A 29 -16.70 -4.83 -3.07
N SER A 30 -18.01 -4.73 -2.84
CA SER A 30 -18.67 -5.34 -1.70
C SER A 30 -18.49 -6.88 -1.69
N GLY A 31 -18.32 -7.44 -0.50
CA GLY A 31 -18.18 -8.90 -0.32
C GLY A 31 -16.79 -9.46 -0.63
N THR A 32 -15.81 -8.63 -1.02
CA THR A 32 -14.43 -9.10 -1.28
C THR A 32 -13.60 -9.33 -0.01
N GLY A 33 -14.05 -8.82 1.14
CA GLY A 33 -13.30 -8.87 2.41
C GLY A 33 -12.23 -7.79 2.54
N TYR A 34 -12.09 -6.91 1.54
CA TYR A 34 -11.23 -5.74 1.56
C TYR A 34 -12.06 -4.47 1.54
N ASP A 35 -11.50 -3.39 2.08
CA ASP A 35 -12.08 -2.06 2.03
C ASP A 35 -11.47 -1.22 0.90
N LEU A 36 -10.17 -1.39 0.65
CA LEU A 36 -9.43 -0.73 -0.43
C LEU A 36 -8.62 -1.74 -1.25
N VAL A 37 -8.43 -1.40 -2.52
CA VAL A 37 -7.40 -1.99 -3.38
C VAL A 37 -6.35 -0.92 -3.65
N VAL A 38 -5.08 -1.26 -3.43
CA VAL A 38 -3.95 -0.33 -3.53
C VAL A 38 -2.89 -0.89 -4.48
N ARG A 39 -2.28 0.01 -5.26
CA ARG A 39 -1.10 -0.25 -6.09
C ARG A 39 -0.05 0.82 -5.78
N ALA A 40 1.16 0.39 -5.43
CA ALA A 40 2.27 1.27 -5.09
C ALA A 40 3.32 1.23 -6.21
N PHE A 41 3.36 2.29 -7.02
CA PHE A 41 4.31 2.43 -8.12
C PHE A 41 5.54 3.18 -7.62
N VAL A 42 6.66 2.49 -7.52
CA VAL A 42 7.95 3.09 -7.17
C VAL A 42 8.57 3.66 -8.45
N GLY A 43 8.89 4.95 -8.43
CA GLY A 43 9.51 5.68 -9.55
C GLY A 43 10.95 6.12 -9.26
N ALA A 44 11.39 6.08 -7.99
CA ALA A 44 12.76 6.38 -7.58
C ALA A 44 13.15 5.52 -6.35
N PRO A 45 14.38 4.96 -6.29
CA PRO A 45 15.45 5.05 -7.31
C PRO A 45 15.27 4.09 -8.50
N ALA A 46 14.29 3.18 -8.45
CA ALA A 46 14.02 2.20 -9.51
C ALA A 46 12.53 2.19 -9.88
N GLN A 47 12.22 1.71 -11.10
CA GLN A 47 10.87 1.53 -11.59
C GLN A 47 10.38 0.11 -11.31
N PHE A 48 9.43 -0.03 -10.39
CA PHE A 48 8.74 -1.29 -10.14
C PHE A 48 7.45 -1.03 -9.37
N GLU A 49 6.57 -2.03 -9.34
CA GLU A 49 5.40 -2.03 -8.45
C GLU A 49 5.69 -2.89 -7.23
N ASP A 50 5.53 -2.29 -6.05
CA ASP A 50 5.71 -2.98 -4.78
C ASP A 50 4.50 -3.87 -4.49
N ALA A 51 4.75 -5.17 -4.27
CA ALA A 51 3.74 -6.17 -4.00
C ALA A 51 3.03 -5.97 -2.64
N ALA A 52 3.71 -5.35 -1.67
CA ALA A 52 3.17 -5.13 -0.33
C ALA A 52 3.90 -3.97 0.37
N SER A 53 3.34 -2.77 0.29
CA SER A 53 4.02 -1.57 0.78
C SER A 53 3.42 -1.05 2.08
N GLY A 54 4.04 -1.37 3.22
CA GLY A 54 3.60 -0.89 4.52
C GLY A 54 3.60 0.65 4.62
N ALA A 55 4.67 1.29 4.14
CA ALA A 55 4.83 2.75 4.18
C ALA A 55 3.81 3.48 3.29
N ALA A 56 3.57 3.00 2.06
CA ALA A 56 2.58 3.63 1.18
C ALA A 56 1.15 3.55 1.76
N ASN A 57 0.79 2.41 2.36
CA ASN A 57 -0.50 2.23 3.02
C ASN A 57 -0.62 3.06 4.30
N ALA A 58 0.46 3.21 5.07
CA ALA A 58 0.45 4.06 6.26
C ALA A 58 0.26 5.55 5.89
N THR A 59 0.96 6.04 4.87
CA THR A 59 0.78 7.40 4.35
C THR A 59 -0.64 7.61 3.81
N LEU A 60 -1.19 6.62 3.09
CA LEU A 60 -2.58 6.65 2.63
C LEU A 60 -3.57 6.70 3.81
N ALA A 61 -3.35 5.91 4.87
CA ALA A 61 -4.19 5.92 6.06
C ALA A 61 -4.22 7.31 6.74
N ALA A 62 -3.03 7.91 6.93
CA ALA A 62 -2.92 9.25 7.48
C ALA A 62 -3.67 10.28 6.64
N TRP A 63 -3.49 10.25 5.31
CA TRP A 63 -4.18 11.14 4.39
C TRP A 63 -5.70 10.94 4.43
N LEU A 64 -6.19 9.70 4.40
CA LEU A 64 -7.63 9.41 4.50
C LEU A 64 -8.22 9.89 5.83
N SER A 65 -7.50 9.73 6.93
CA SER A 65 -7.92 10.22 8.25
C SER A 65 -8.05 11.74 8.29
N GLN A 66 -7.05 12.46 7.76
CA GLN A 66 -7.08 13.93 7.70
C GLN A 66 -8.23 14.48 6.86
N ASN A 67 -8.84 13.65 6.00
CA ASN A 67 -9.93 14.05 5.12
C ASN A 67 -11.29 13.47 5.55
N ASP A 68 -11.40 12.81 6.72
CA ASP A 68 -12.61 12.11 7.17
C ASP A 68 -13.11 11.06 6.14
N ARG A 69 -12.16 10.37 5.49
CA ARG A 69 -12.42 9.39 4.41
C ARG A 69 -12.02 7.96 4.75
N LEU A 70 -11.64 7.68 6.00
CA LEU A 70 -11.29 6.31 6.41
C LEU A 70 -12.45 5.36 6.09
N PRO A 71 -12.17 4.24 5.40
CA PRO A 71 -13.17 3.20 5.23
C PRO A 71 -13.26 2.34 6.50
N GLY A 72 -14.18 1.37 6.48
CA GLY A 72 -14.37 0.47 7.61
C GLY A 72 -15.04 1.14 8.81
N ARG A 73 -14.65 0.70 10.01
CA ARG A 73 -15.24 1.12 11.30
C ARG A 73 -14.17 1.24 12.37
N ASP A 74 -14.36 2.15 13.31
CA ASP A 74 -13.45 2.35 14.46
C ASP A 74 -11.98 2.56 14.04
N GLY A 75 -11.79 3.27 12.91
CA GLY A 75 -10.49 3.54 12.30
C GLY A 75 -9.81 2.33 11.65
N ARG A 76 -10.46 1.16 11.60
CA ARG A 76 -9.90 -0.11 11.12
C ARG A 76 -10.43 -0.50 9.76
N TYR A 77 -9.54 -0.95 8.88
CA TYR A 77 -9.89 -1.43 7.54
C TYR A 77 -8.80 -2.36 6.95
N VAL A 78 -9.13 -3.06 5.87
CA VAL A 78 -8.25 -4.03 5.19
C VAL A 78 -7.95 -3.60 3.76
N VAL A 79 -6.69 -3.73 3.35
CA VAL A 79 -6.20 -3.40 2.00
C VAL A 79 -5.77 -4.65 1.25
N SER A 80 -6.19 -4.78 0.00
CA SER A 80 -5.64 -5.72 -0.99
C SER A 80 -4.54 -5.03 -1.82
N GLN A 81 -3.35 -5.62 -1.92
CA GLN A 81 -2.25 -5.12 -2.76
C GLN A 81 -1.50 -6.26 -3.48
N GLY A 82 -0.95 -5.95 -4.66
CA GLY A 82 0.02 -6.82 -5.36
C GLY A 82 -0.58 -7.83 -6.34
N ARG A 83 -1.91 -7.92 -6.45
CA ARG A 83 -2.62 -8.87 -7.35
C ARG A 83 -2.25 -8.69 -8.82
N GLU A 84 -1.97 -7.47 -9.23
CA GLU A 84 -1.56 -7.11 -10.59
C GLU A 84 -0.13 -7.56 -10.93
N VAL A 85 0.69 -7.86 -9.91
CA VAL A 85 2.08 -8.34 -10.06
C VAL A 85 2.28 -9.75 -9.51
N GLY A 86 1.19 -10.52 -9.33
CA GLY A 86 1.24 -11.94 -8.98
C GLY A 86 1.31 -12.27 -7.49
N TYR A 87 1.08 -11.29 -6.63
CA TYR A 87 1.04 -11.46 -5.17
C TYR A 87 -0.37 -11.18 -4.62
N ASP A 88 -0.65 -11.56 -3.37
CA ASP A 88 -1.96 -11.33 -2.76
C ASP A 88 -1.80 -10.87 -1.30
N ALA A 89 -1.22 -9.69 -1.13
CA ALA A 89 -0.99 -9.12 0.18
C ALA A 89 -2.29 -8.55 0.77
N SER A 90 -2.56 -8.92 2.02
CA SER A 90 -3.65 -8.36 2.83
C SER A 90 -3.05 -7.59 3.99
N LEU A 91 -3.20 -6.26 3.96
CA LEU A 91 -2.71 -5.37 5.01
C LEU A 91 -3.86 -4.91 5.90
N GLN A 92 -3.66 -4.99 7.21
CA GLN A 92 -4.57 -4.52 8.23
C GLN A 92 -4.11 -3.13 8.69
N LEU A 93 -4.98 -2.15 8.53
CA LEU A 93 -4.72 -0.76 8.89
C LEU A 93 -5.60 -0.36 10.07
N ARG A 94 -5.06 0.46 10.95
CA ARG A 94 -5.80 1.15 12.00
C ARG A 94 -5.26 2.56 12.17
N VAL A 95 -6.15 3.55 12.21
CA VAL A 95 -5.87 4.86 12.80
C VAL A 95 -6.54 4.89 14.16
N ASP A 96 -5.79 5.17 15.22
CA ASP A 96 -6.35 5.25 16.57
C ASP A 96 -6.82 6.66 16.94
N ASP A 97 -7.36 6.81 18.15
CA ASP A 97 -7.94 8.06 18.64
C ASP A 97 -6.89 9.18 18.84
N ALA A 98 -5.60 8.82 18.92
CA ALA A 98 -4.50 9.80 18.94
C ALA A 98 -4.08 10.23 17.52
N GLY A 99 -4.63 9.58 16.48
CA GLY A 99 -4.26 9.79 15.08
C GLY A 99 -3.07 8.96 14.61
N ASP A 100 -2.58 8.03 15.44
CA ASP A 100 -1.43 7.19 15.08
C ASP A 100 -1.85 6.09 14.10
N VAL A 101 -1.01 5.87 13.08
CA VAL A 101 -1.24 4.89 12.04
C VAL A 101 -0.53 3.58 12.37
N TRP A 102 -1.31 2.52 12.47
CA TRP A 102 -0.88 1.15 12.63
C TRP A 102 -1.06 0.40 11.31
N SER A 103 0.03 -0.19 10.82
CA SER A 103 0.04 -1.03 9.61
C SER A 103 0.64 -2.38 9.93
N GLY A 104 -0.09 -3.45 9.62
CA GLY A 104 0.34 -4.81 9.92
C GLY A 104 -0.30 -5.84 9.01
N GLY A 105 0.04 -7.10 9.23
CA GLY A 105 -0.49 -8.22 8.46
C GLY A 105 0.05 -9.54 8.98
N HIS A 106 -0.53 -10.64 8.48
CA HIS A 106 0.01 -11.96 8.77
C HIS A 106 1.31 -12.19 7.99
N VAL A 107 2.27 -12.84 8.64
CA VAL A 107 3.55 -13.21 8.03
C VAL A 107 3.69 -14.73 8.02
N ARG A 108 4.46 -15.24 7.06
CA ARG A 108 4.82 -16.66 6.98
C ARG A 108 6.32 -16.75 6.72
N THR A 109 7.05 -17.39 7.64
CA THR A 109 8.45 -17.72 7.41
C THR A 109 8.57 -18.74 6.28
N VAL A 110 9.27 -18.36 5.21
CA VAL A 110 9.49 -19.23 4.03
C VAL A 110 10.83 -19.95 4.10
N VAL A 111 11.85 -19.28 4.66
CA VAL A 111 13.20 -19.81 4.83
C VAL A 111 13.63 -19.60 6.27
N THR A 112 14.20 -20.65 6.86
CA THR A 112 14.82 -20.63 8.18
C THR A 112 16.21 -21.23 8.06
N GLY A 113 17.23 -20.55 8.59
CA GLY A 113 18.63 -20.98 8.48
C GLY A 113 19.59 -20.04 9.21
N ALA A 114 20.89 -20.19 8.92
CA ALA A 114 21.96 -19.33 9.42
C ALA A 114 22.73 -18.69 8.25
N ILE A 115 23.31 -17.51 8.48
CA ILE A 115 24.16 -16.79 7.53
C ILE A 115 25.52 -16.57 8.20
N ASP A 116 26.59 -16.99 7.53
CA ASP A 116 27.97 -16.61 7.87
C ASP A 116 28.33 -15.34 7.09
N TRP A 117 29.01 -14.41 7.76
CA TRP A 117 29.30 -13.05 7.28
C TRP A 117 30.80 -12.81 7.20
#